data_AF-A0A9D4HPR0-F1
#
_entry.id   AF-A0A9D4HPR0-F1
#
_cell.length_a   1.000
_cell.length_b   1.000
_cell.length_c   1.000
_cell.angle_alpha   90.00
_cell.angle_beta   90.00
_cell.angle_gamma   90.00
#
_symmetry.space_group_name_H-M   'P 1'
#
loop_
_entity.id
_entity.type
_entity.pdbx_description
1 polymer ?
#
loop_
_entity_poly.entity_id
_entity_poly.type
_entity_poly.pdbx_seq_one_letter_code
_entity_poly.pdbx_strand_id
1 'polypeptide(L)' 'MSGDLLLGIGYSNTAVIPKVRTTRYGISSFRFSAARLWNYLPQNFRDQSNYNCFRSLVSAWSGECCACSCCSAAS' A
#
# COMPACT_ATOMS: atom_id res chain seq x y z
N MET A 1 33.04 7.90 -20.75
CA MET A 1 32.10 7.35 -21.76
C MET A 1 31.38 6.22 -21.03
N SER A 2 30.11 6.30 -20.65
CA SER A 2 28.99 6.98 -21.29
C SER A 2 27.86 7.19 -20.27
N GLY A 3 27.13 8.30 -20.41
CA GLY A 3 25.67 8.24 -20.34
C GLY A 3 24.96 8.64 -19.03
N ASP A 4 25.44 9.66 -18.31
CA ASP A 4 24.57 10.40 -17.39
C ASP A 4 23.59 11.29 -18.16
N LEU A 5 22.46 10.72 -18.58
CA LEU A 5 21.19 11.41 -18.77
C LEU A 5 20.10 10.38 -19.07
N LEU A 6 19.18 10.13 -18.12
CA LEU A 6 17.76 9.79 -18.35
C LEU A 6 17.06 9.59 -17.00
N LEU A 7 16.26 10.60 -16.61
CA LEU A 7 15.14 10.54 -15.66
C LEU A 7 15.48 10.07 -14.23
N GLY A 8 15.45 11.02 -13.29
CA GLY A 8 15.36 10.76 -11.85
C GLY A 8 14.05 10.06 -11.46
N ILE A 9 13.90 8.80 -11.85
CA ILE A 9 12.91 7.88 -11.30
C ILE A 9 13.56 7.28 -10.06
N GLY A 10 13.36 7.94 -8.92
CA GLY A 10 13.40 7.21 -7.65
C GLY A 10 12.38 6.09 -7.78
N TYR A 11 12.84 4.84 -7.88
CA TYR A 11 11.99 3.67 -7.92
C TYR A 11 11.29 3.55 -6.56
N SER A 12 10.21 4.28 -6.37
CA SER A 12 9.34 4.13 -5.21
C SER A 12 8.50 2.90 -5.46
N ASN A 13 8.67 1.86 -4.61
CA ASN A 13 7.90 0.62 -4.63
C ASN A 13 6.42 0.89 -4.27
N THR A 14 5.71 1.64 -5.09
CA THR A 14 4.35 2.13 -4.85
C THR A 14 3.45 1.73 -6.01
N ALA A 15 2.23 1.31 -5.69
CA ALA A 15 1.20 0.98 -6.66
C ALA A 15 0.52 2.26 -7.19
N VAL A 16 0.16 2.26 -8.47
CA VAL A 16 -0.65 3.35 -9.04
C VAL A 16 -2.10 3.21 -8.56
N ILE A 17 -2.62 4.24 -7.88
CA ILE A 17 -4.02 4.27 -7.44
C ILE A 17 -4.91 4.68 -8.62
N PRO A 18 -5.91 3.88 -9.02
CA PRO A 18 -6.78 4.22 -10.13
C PRO A 18 -7.66 5.42 -9.80
N LYS A 19 -7.88 6.29 -10.79
CA LYS A 19 -8.88 7.37 -10.70
C LYS A 19 -10.28 6.78 -10.84
N VAL A 20 -11.10 6.93 -9.80
CA VAL A 20 -12.45 6.39 -9.75
C VAL A 20 -13.48 7.50 -9.56
N ARG A 21 -14.66 7.34 -10.16
CA ARG A 21 -15.77 8.33 -10.08
C ARG A 21 -16.98 7.82 -9.32
N THR A 22 -17.00 6.53 -8.97
CA THR A 22 -18.13 5.88 -8.32
C THR A 22 -17.67 5.21 -7.04
N THR A 23 -18.54 5.16 -6.04
CA THR A 23 -18.20 4.52 -4.76
C THR A 23 -18.23 3.00 -4.91
N ARG A 24 -19.36 2.43 -5.31
CA ARG A 24 -19.60 0.98 -5.33
C ARG A 24 -18.65 0.20 -6.22
N TYR A 25 -18.40 0.68 -7.43
CA TYR A 25 -17.56 0.00 -8.44
C TYR A 25 -16.17 0.61 -8.56
N GLY A 26 -15.94 1.75 -7.93
CA GLY A 26 -14.68 2.47 -7.96
C GLY A 26 -13.95 2.36 -6.63
N ILE A 27 -14.35 3.17 -5.65
CA ILE A 27 -13.69 3.24 -4.33
C ILE A 27 -13.71 1.89 -3.61
N SER A 28 -14.85 1.20 -3.62
CA SER A 28 -15.02 -0.12 -2.99
C SER A 28 -14.47 -1.28 -3.84
N SER A 29 -13.88 -1.01 -5.00
CA SER A 29 -13.27 -2.06 -5.82
C SER A 29 -11.94 -2.53 -5.24
N PHE A 30 -11.64 -3.81 -5.40
CA PHE A 30 -10.35 -4.40 -5.01
C PHE A 30 -9.17 -3.65 -5.64
N ARG A 31 -9.29 -3.23 -6.90
CA ARG A 31 -8.22 -2.53 -7.63
C ARG A 31 -7.85 -1.19 -6.97
N PHE A 32 -8.83 -0.48 -6.43
CA PHE A 32 -8.59 0.76 -5.70
C PHE A 32 -8.08 0.49 -4.29
N SER A 33 -8.77 -0.37 -3.54
CA SER A 33 -8.43 -0.63 -2.13
C SER A 33 -7.08 -1.31 -1.96
N ALA A 34 -6.72 -2.26 -2.81
CA ALA A 34 -5.43 -2.95 -2.76
C ALA A 34 -4.26 -1.99 -3.06
N ALA A 35 -4.37 -1.13 -4.08
CA ALA A 35 -3.34 -0.15 -4.41
C ALA A 35 -3.17 0.89 -3.28
N ARG A 36 -4.28 1.36 -2.70
CA ARG A 36 -4.26 2.26 -1.54
C ARG A 36 -3.59 1.58 -0.34
N LEU A 37 -3.98 0.35 -0.03
CA LEU A 37 -3.43 -0.41 1.10
C LEU A 37 -1.93 -0.68 0.92
N TRP A 38 -1.49 -1.08 -0.28
CA TRP A 38 -0.07 -1.27 -0.57
C TRP A 38 0.73 -0.02 -0.26
N ASN A 39 0.30 1.13 -0.78
CA ASN A 39 1.01 2.40 -0.56
C ASN A 39 1.01 2.88 0.89
N TYR A 40 0.02 2.45 1.68
CA TYR A 40 -0.03 2.74 3.10
C TYR A 40 0.99 1.92 3.90
N LEU A 41 1.39 0.74 3.41
CA LEU A 41 2.39 -0.07 4.09
C LEU A 41 3.73 0.70 4.22
N PRO A 42 4.42 0.57 5.38
CA PRO A 42 5.74 1.13 5.54
C PRO A 42 6.71 0.60 4.49
N GLN A 43 7.66 1.42 4.07
CA GLN A 43 8.59 1.07 2.98
C GLN A 43 9.35 -0.23 3.27
N ASN A 44 9.77 -0.47 4.52
CA ASN A 44 10.49 -1.67 4.91
C ASN A 44 9.68 -2.96 4.72
N PHE A 45 8.34 -2.89 4.65
CA PHE A 45 7.46 -4.01 4.31
C PHE A 45 7.46 -4.23 2.80
N ARG A 46 7.25 -3.15 2.03
CA ARG A 46 7.14 -3.20 0.56
C ARG A 46 8.42 -3.63 -0.13
N ASP A 47 9.57 -3.32 0.48
CA ASP A 47 10.88 -3.69 -0.04
C ASP A 47 11.31 -5.12 0.34
N GLN A 48 10.50 -5.87 1.12
CA GLN A 48 10.79 -7.28 1.40
C GLN A 48 10.57 -8.15 0.17
N SER A 49 11.64 -8.78 -0.31
CA SER A 49 11.60 -9.75 -1.41
C SER A 49 11.22 -11.17 -0.95
N ASN A 50 11.44 -11.49 0.33
CA ASN A 50 11.11 -12.80 0.89
C ASN A 50 9.68 -12.83 1.44
N TYR A 51 8.86 -13.72 0.90
CA TYR A 51 7.46 -13.89 1.31
C TYR A 51 7.28 -14.19 2.81
N ASN A 52 8.13 -15.04 3.40
CA ASN A 52 8.01 -15.39 4.81
C ASN A 52 8.31 -14.19 5.72
N CYS A 53 9.30 -13.37 5.34
CA CYS A 53 9.62 -12.13 6.04
C CYS A 53 8.47 -11.11 5.89
N PHE A 54 7.99 -10.90 4.66
CA PHE A 54 6.85 -10.02 4.39
C PHE A 54 5.61 -10.44 5.19
N ARG A 55 5.26 -11.74 5.16
CA ARG A 55 4.12 -12.29 5.90
C ARG A 55 4.25 -12.05 7.41
N SER A 56 5.44 -12.26 7.96
CA SER A 56 5.70 -12.04 9.39
C SER A 56 5.53 -10.57 9.77
N LEU A 57 6.07 -9.66 8.97
CA LEU A 57 5.88 -8.22 9.17
C LEU A 57 4.40 -7.82 9.12
N VAL A 58 3.67 -8.22 8.06
CA VAL A 58 2.24 -7.92 7.91
C VAL A 58 1.42 -8.53 9.03
N SER A 59 1.78 -9.71 9.54
CA SER A 59 1.06 -10.32 10.67
C SER A 59 1.23 -9.57 11.98
N ALA A 60 2.36 -8.90 12.19
CA ALA A 60 2.63 -8.06 13.35
C ALA A 60 2.11 -6.62 13.18
N TRP A 61 1.57 -6.28 12.01
CA TRP A 61 1.16 -4.93 11.68
C TRP A 61 -0.22 -4.61 12.25
N SER A 62 -0.29 -3.60 13.11
CA SER A 62 -1.54 -3.17 13.76
C SER A 62 -2.48 -2.35 12.86
N GLY A 63 -2.11 -2.13 11.59
CA GLY A 63 -2.98 -1.47 10.61
C GLY A 63 -3.10 0.06 10.79
N GLU A 64 -4.13 0.63 10.15
CA GLU A 64 -4.57 2.01 10.39
C GLU A 64 -5.33 2.04 11.73
N CYS A 65 -5.03 3.00 12.62
CA CYS A 65 -5.89 3.27 13.77
C CYS A 65 -7.25 3.80 13.28
N CYS A 66 -8.23 2.92 13.05
CA CYS A 66 -9.58 3.36 12.72
C CYS A 66 -10.28 3.86 13.97
N ALA A 67 -10.58 5.16 14.02
CA ALA A 67 -11.44 5.76 15.05
C ALA A 67 -12.94 5.60 14.73
N CYS A 68 -13.29 4.67 13.85
CA CYS A 68 -14.67 4.40 13.48
C CYS A 68 -15.37 3.58 14.57
N SER A 69 -16.67 3.82 14.76
CA SER A 69 -17.49 3.15 15.79
C SER A 69 -17.43 1.61 15.72
N CYS A 70 -17.24 1.06 14.52
CA CYS A 70 -17.08 -0.38 14.29
C CYS A 70 -15.76 -0.94 14.85
N CYS A 71 -14.68 -0.14 14.89
CA CYS A 71 -13.37 -0.56 15.39
C CYS A 71 -13.15 -0.18 16.85
N SER A 72 -13.88 0.82 17.37
CA SER A 72 -13.81 1.23 18.79
C SER A 72 -14.52 0.28 19.75
N ALA A 73 -15.35 -0.65 19.27
CA ALA A 73 -16.12 -1.59 20.11
C ALA A 73 -15.39 -2.90 20.44
N ALA A 74 -14.15 -3.09 19.94
CA ALA A 74 -13.39 -4.34 20.05
C ALA A 74 -12.17 -4.24 21.00
N SER A 75 -12.08 -3.18 21.80
CA SER A 75 -11.01 -2.95 22.79
C SER A 75 -11.47 -3.26 24.20
#